data_AF-A0A812SRP0-F1
#
_entry.id   AF-A0A812SRP0-F1
#
_cell.length_a   1.000
_cell.length_b   1.000
_cell.length_c   1.000
_cell.angle_alpha   90.00
_cell.angle_beta   90.00
_cell.angle_gamma   90.00
#
_symmetry.space_group_name_H-M   'P 1'
#
loop_
_entity.id
_entity.type
_entity.pdbx_description
1 polymer ?
#
loop_
_entity_poly.entity_id
_entity_poly.type
_entity_poly.pdbx_seq_one_letter_code
_entity_poly.pdbx_strand_id
1 'polypeptide(L)'
;MLRNLPNNYSRDNLLHMLDRNGFKDLYDFVYLPFDFGRNANLGYAFVNLVSPVDVARFWRVFQGYSKWTLPTSKVCQVSWSGPHQGFEAHVARYRNSPVMHRSVPDEFKPVIFKDGVRQEFPPATRRLKPPGRFAGR
;
A
#
# COMPACT_ATOMS: atom_id res chain seq x y z
N MET A 1 -4.57 0.64 -8.17
CA MET A 1 -3.23 0.05 -8.04
C MET A 1 -2.22 0.94 -8.74
N LEU A 2 -1.13 1.28 -8.07
CA LEU A 2 0.05 1.91 -8.67
C LEU A 2 1.05 0.81 -9.01
N ARG A 3 1.69 0.87 -10.18
CA ARG A 3 2.63 -0.14 -10.68
C ARG A 3 3.92 0.53 -11.17
N ASN A 4 4.97 -0.26 -11.23
CA ASN A 4 6.32 0.17 -11.58
C ASN A 4 6.89 1.22 -10.60
N LEU A 5 6.61 1.06 -9.29
CA LEU A 5 7.24 1.87 -8.26
C LEU A 5 8.73 1.51 -8.11
N PRO A 6 9.57 2.44 -7.64
CA PRO A 6 10.95 2.14 -7.27
C PRO A 6 10.99 1.11 -6.14
N ASN A 7 11.77 0.04 -6.29
CA ASN A 7 11.78 -1.08 -5.34
C ASN A 7 12.29 -0.72 -3.94
N ASN A 8 12.98 0.42 -3.82
CA ASN A 8 13.50 0.95 -2.57
C ASN A 8 12.56 1.96 -1.90
N TYR A 9 11.35 2.18 -2.45
CA TYR A 9 10.33 2.96 -1.76
C TYR A 9 9.89 2.24 -0.50
N SER A 10 9.85 2.99 0.60
CA SER A 10 9.12 2.62 1.81
C SER A 10 7.64 3.01 1.69
N ARG A 11 6.81 2.50 2.62
CA ARG A 11 5.42 2.96 2.78
C ARG A 11 5.36 4.47 3.02
N ASP A 12 6.28 5.02 3.81
CA ASP A 12 6.30 6.44 4.14
C ASP A 12 6.65 7.30 2.92
N ASN A 13 7.58 6.86 2.06
CA ASN A 13 7.83 7.53 0.78
C ASN A 13 6.58 7.53 -0.10
N LEU A 14 5.83 6.43 -0.12
CA LEU A 14 4.58 6.33 -0.86
C LEU A 14 3.51 7.28 -0.32
N LEU A 15 3.25 7.29 0.99
CA LEU A 15 2.28 8.19 1.62
C LEU A 15 2.64 9.66 1.38
N HIS A 16 3.91 10.02 1.56
CA HIS A 16 4.38 11.37 1.30
C HIS A 16 4.23 11.79 -0.18
N MET A 17 4.45 10.85 -1.11
CA MET A 17 4.20 11.08 -2.53
C MET A 17 2.71 11.32 -2.81
N LEU A 18 1.81 10.53 -2.20
CA LEU A 18 0.36 10.73 -2.35
C LEU A 18 -0.05 12.11 -1.82
N ASP A 19 0.39 12.46 -0.62
CA ASP A 19 0.03 13.71 0.06
C ASP A 19 0.55 14.93 -0.70
N ARG A 20 1.82 14.92 -1.13
CA ARG A 20 2.42 16.02 -1.92
C ARG A 20 1.73 16.27 -3.26
N ASN A 21 1.05 15.26 -3.80
CA ASN A 21 0.31 15.37 -5.05
C ASN A 21 -1.19 15.65 -4.84
N GLY A 22 -1.59 16.10 -3.64
CA GLY A 22 -2.94 16.57 -3.35
C GLY A 22 -3.94 15.45 -3.05
N PHE A 23 -3.48 14.30 -2.56
CA PHE A 23 -4.33 13.19 -2.13
C PHE A 23 -4.32 12.96 -0.61
N LYS A 24 -3.78 13.91 0.15
CA LYS A 24 -3.86 13.87 1.61
C LYS A 24 -5.33 13.75 2.04
N ASP A 25 -5.61 12.82 2.94
CA ASP A 25 -6.93 12.53 3.50
C ASP A 25 -7.97 11.97 2.50
N LEU A 26 -7.54 11.64 1.26
CA LEU A 26 -8.43 11.13 0.19
C LEU A 26 -8.30 9.62 -0.07
N TYR A 27 -7.57 8.92 0.79
CA TYR A 27 -7.44 7.46 0.77
C TYR A 27 -7.69 6.88 2.17
N ASP A 28 -8.28 5.69 2.21
CA ASP A 28 -8.62 4.98 3.45
C ASP A 28 -7.86 3.65 3.61
N PHE A 29 -7.15 3.20 2.56
CA PHE A 29 -6.32 2.00 2.61
C PHE A 29 -5.07 2.17 1.73
N VAL A 30 -3.90 1.83 2.28
CA VAL A 30 -2.63 1.78 1.53
C VAL A 30 -1.85 0.52 1.88
N TYR A 31 -1.34 -0.17 0.86
CA TYR A 31 -0.43 -1.29 1.04
C TYR A 31 0.66 -1.33 -0.03
N LEU A 32 1.90 -1.40 0.41
CA LEU A 32 3.09 -1.62 -0.41
C LEU A 32 3.68 -3.00 -0.07
N PRO A 33 3.36 -4.05 -0.84
CA PRO A 33 3.91 -5.38 -0.62
C PRO A 33 5.44 -5.40 -0.66
N PHE A 34 6.02 -6.16 0.28
CA PHE A 34 7.46 -6.25 0.46
C PHE A 34 7.96 -7.69 0.35
N ASP A 35 9.02 -7.89 -0.43
CA ASP A 35 9.77 -9.13 -0.49
C ASP A 35 10.87 -9.09 0.55
N PHE A 36 10.66 -9.83 1.64
CA PHE A 36 11.61 -9.91 2.73
C PHE A 36 12.89 -10.67 2.36
N GLY A 37 12.88 -11.54 1.34
CA GLY A 37 14.09 -12.22 0.88
C GLY A 37 15.00 -11.28 0.09
N ARG A 38 14.39 -10.45 -0.77
CA ARG A 38 15.11 -9.47 -1.61
C ARG A 38 15.35 -8.12 -0.95
N ASN A 39 14.77 -7.89 0.22
CA ASN A 39 14.79 -6.61 0.93
C ASN A 39 14.32 -5.43 0.06
N ALA A 40 13.23 -5.65 -0.67
CA ALA A 40 12.70 -4.70 -1.65
C ALA A 40 11.18 -4.81 -1.76
N ASN A 41 10.49 -3.71 -2.07
CA ASN A 41 9.07 -3.79 -2.41
C ASN A 41 8.86 -4.49 -3.77
N LEU A 42 7.65 -4.99 -4.02
CA LEU A 42 7.31 -5.73 -5.24
C LEU A 42 7.05 -4.84 -6.47
N GLY A 43 7.28 -3.53 -6.38
CA GLY A 43 7.11 -2.58 -7.48
C GLY A 43 5.67 -2.20 -7.78
N TYR A 44 4.73 -2.53 -6.90
CA TYR A 44 3.33 -2.11 -7.00
C TYR A 44 2.76 -1.80 -5.62
N ALA A 45 1.71 -0.99 -5.56
CA ALA A 45 0.99 -0.64 -4.35
C ALA A 45 -0.52 -0.61 -4.57
N PHE A 46 -1.27 -0.94 -3.52
CA PHE A 46 -2.71 -0.74 -3.45
C PHE A 46 -2.99 0.57 -2.71
N VAL A 47 -3.86 1.37 -3.30
CA VAL A 47 -4.39 2.62 -2.72
C VAL A 47 -5.88 2.59 -2.99
N ASN A 48 -6.69 2.63 -1.93
CA ASN A 48 -8.14 2.80 -2.05
C ASN A 48 -8.46 4.27 -1.78
N LEU A 49 -9.10 4.92 -2.75
CA LEU A 49 -9.58 6.29 -2.58
C LEU A 49 -10.93 6.26 -1.87
N VAL A 50 -11.17 7.24 -1.00
CA VAL A 50 -12.42 7.37 -0.24
C VAL A 50 -13.60 7.63 -1.19
N SER A 51 -13.40 8.49 -2.18
CA SER A 51 -14.46 8.91 -3.10
C SER A 51 -14.13 8.61 -4.55
N PRO A 52 -15.08 8.08 -5.35
CA PRO A 52 -14.87 7.84 -6.77
C PRO A 52 -14.61 9.13 -7.57
N VAL A 53 -15.01 10.29 -7.06
CA VAL A 53 -14.81 11.59 -7.74
C VAL A 53 -13.33 11.93 -7.92
N ASP A 54 -12.46 11.43 -7.05
CA ASP A 54 -11.01 11.68 -7.10
C ASP A 54 -10.27 10.73 -8.06
N VAL A 55 -10.92 9.67 -8.55
CA VAL A 55 -10.28 8.64 -9.39
C VAL A 55 -9.70 9.23 -10.68
N ALA A 56 -10.47 10.07 -11.38
CA ALA A 56 -10.01 10.67 -12.63
C ALA A 56 -8.79 11.58 -12.42
N ARG A 57 -8.76 12.34 -11.31
CA ARG A 57 -7.60 13.17 -10.93
C ARG A 57 -6.40 12.29 -10.57
N PHE A 58 -6.63 11.24 -9.78
CA PHE A 58 -5.59 10.27 -9.39
C PHE A 58 -4.94 9.63 -10.60
N TRP A 59 -5.75 9.19 -11.56
CA TRP A 59 -5.24 8.58 -12.79
C TRP A 59 -4.40 9.56 -13.60
N ARG A 60 -4.87 10.80 -13.78
CA ARG A 60 -4.14 11.84 -14.52
C ARG A 60 -2.80 12.17 -13.88
N VAL A 61 -2.74 12.20 -12.55
CA VAL A 61 -1.50 12.54 -11.82
C VAL A 61 -0.49 11.40 -11.84
N PHE A 62 -0.94 10.16 -11.60
CA PHE A 62 -0.03 9.04 -11.40
C PHE A 62 0.25 8.21 -12.65
N GLN A 63 -0.56 8.33 -13.71
CA GLN A 63 -0.24 7.70 -14.99
C GLN A 63 0.95 8.42 -15.63
N GLY A 64 2.05 7.70 -15.85
CA GLY A 64 3.28 8.30 -16.37
C GLY A 64 4.11 9.03 -15.31
N TYR A 65 3.78 8.91 -14.02
CA TYR A 65 4.53 9.60 -12.97
C TYR A 65 5.97 9.10 -12.87
N SER A 66 6.92 10.03 -12.91
CA SER A 66 8.37 9.76 -12.83
C SER A 66 9.11 10.69 -11.86
N LYS A 67 8.38 11.54 -11.12
CA LYS A 67 8.94 12.51 -10.16
C LYS A 67 9.24 11.84 -8.82
N TRP A 68 10.07 10.80 -8.85
CA TRP A 68 10.44 10.04 -7.66
C TRP A 68 11.45 10.81 -6.81
N THR A 69 11.38 10.65 -5.49
CA THR A 69 12.43 11.08 -4.55
C THR A 69 13.74 10.30 -4.64
N LEU A 70 13.76 9.17 -5.37
CA LEU A 70 14.95 8.33 -5.54
C LEU A 70 15.39 8.36 -7.01
N PRO A 71 16.70 8.28 -7.31
CA PRO A 71 17.20 8.26 -8.68
C PRO A 71 16.80 6.95 -9.39
N THR A 72 15.88 7.04 -10.33
CA THR A 72 15.39 5.89 -11.11
C THR A 72 14.69 6.34 -12.39
N SER A 73 14.83 5.56 -13.46
CA SER A 73 14.16 5.77 -14.74
C SER A 73 12.76 5.16 -14.82
N LYS A 74 12.26 4.59 -13.71
CA LYS A 74 10.92 3.98 -13.69
C LYS A 74 9.82 5.01 -13.96
N VAL A 75 8.74 4.53 -14.55
CA VAL A 75 7.57 5.34 -14.90
C VAL A 75 6.33 4.62 -14.38
N CYS A 76 5.57 5.28 -13.52
CA CYS A 76 4.39 4.74 -12.87
C CYS A 76 3.29 4.42 -13.88
N GLN A 77 2.59 3.31 -13.65
CA GLN A 77 1.36 2.97 -14.34
C GLN A 77 0.24 2.80 -13.32
N VAL A 78 -0.95 3.27 -13.68
CA VAL A 78 -2.16 3.14 -12.86
C VAL A 78 -3.05 2.07 -13.48
N SER A 79 -3.58 1.19 -12.64
CA SER A 79 -4.59 0.22 -13.04
C SER A 79 -5.63 0.05 -11.94
N TRP A 80 -6.81 -0.48 -12.28
CA TRP A 80 -7.75 -0.99 -11.29
C TRP A 80 -7.11 -2.11 -10.46
N SER A 81 -7.59 -2.30 -9.24
CA SER A 81 -7.14 -3.39 -8.39
C SER A 81 -7.91 -4.66 -8.75
N GLY A 82 -7.20 -5.77 -8.90
CA GLY A 82 -7.79 -7.09 -9.15
C GLY A 82 -7.01 -8.17 -8.40
N PRO A 83 -7.67 -9.21 -7.87
CA PRO A 83 -9.11 -9.49 -7.92
C PRO A 83 -9.95 -8.77 -6.84
N HIS A 84 -9.33 -7.99 -5.95
CA HIS A 84 -10.03 -7.30 -4.86
C HIS A 84 -10.09 -5.79 -5.12
N GLN A 85 -11.26 -5.17 -4.94
CA GLN A 85 -11.49 -3.75 -5.18
C GLN A 85 -12.36 -3.19 -4.04
N GLY A 86 -12.04 -2.00 -3.54
CA GLY A 86 -12.74 -1.34 -2.44
C GLY A 86 -12.13 -1.62 -1.06
N PHE A 87 -12.44 -0.74 -0.10
CA PHE A 87 -11.92 -0.79 1.27
C PHE A 87 -12.19 -2.13 1.97
N GLU A 88 -13.45 -2.55 2.01
CA GLU A 88 -13.86 -3.78 2.72
C GLU A 88 -13.17 -5.03 2.15
N ALA A 89 -13.06 -5.13 0.83
CA ALA A 89 -12.38 -6.24 0.17
C ALA A 89 -10.89 -6.29 0.51
N HIS A 90 -10.23 -5.13 0.57
CA HIS A 90 -8.83 -5.04 1.00
C HIS A 90 -8.66 -5.40 2.47
N VAL A 91 -9.50 -4.87 3.37
CA VAL A 91 -9.45 -5.22 4.80
C VAL A 91 -9.68 -6.71 5.01
N ALA A 92 -10.70 -7.30 4.38
CA ALA A 92 -11.00 -8.72 4.46
C ALA A 92 -9.84 -9.58 3.94
N ARG A 93 -9.21 -9.17 2.83
CA ARG A 93 -8.05 -9.85 2.26
C ARG A 93 -6.85 -9.87 3.21
N TYR A 94 -6.55 -8.72 3.83
CA TYR A 94 -5.31 -8.56 4.55
C TYR A 94 -5.38 -8.82 6.05
N ARG A 95 -6.54 -8.66 6.71
CA ARG A 95 -6.68 -8.95 8.17
C ARG A 95 -6.23 -10.36 8.54
N ASN A 96 -6.37 -11.30 7.61
CA ASN A 96 -6.03 -12.71 7.77
C ASN A 96 -4.74 -13.15 7.04
N SER A 97 -3.96 -12.19 6.55
CA SER A 97 -2.70 -12.41 5.84
C SER A 97 -1.53 -12.57 6.82
N PRO A 98 -0.55 -13.45 6.54
CA PRO A 98 0.68 -13.56 7.33
C PRO A 98 1.41 -12.23 7.55
N VAL A 99 1.27 -11.26 6.63
CA VAL A 99 1.89 -9.94 6.77
C VAL A 99 1.41 -9.20 8.02
N MET A 100 0.21 -9.48 8.51
CA MET A 100 -0.35 -8.88 9.72
C MET A 100 0.13 -9.55 11.01
N HIS A 101 0.96 -10.61 10.92
CA HIS A 101 1.50 -11.27 12.10
C HIS A 101 2.34 -10.29 12.96
N ARG A 102 2.30 -10.45 14.29
CA ARG A 102 2.96 -9.55 15.25
C ARG A 102 4.48 -9.42 15.05
N SER A 103 5.14 -10.46 14.53
CA SER A 103 6.58 -10.45 14.27
C SER A 103 6.98 -9.70 13.01
N VAL A 104 6.02 -9.33 12.15
CA VAL A 104 6.28 -8.46 10.99
C VAL A 104 6.33 -7.01 11.48
N PRO A 105 7.39 -6.25 11.18
CA PRO A 105 7.46 -4.83 11.51
C PRO A 105 6.33 -4.02 10.89
N ASP A 106 5.95 -2.93 11.54
CA ASP A 106 4.77 -2.16 11.17
C ASP A 106 4.87 -1.57 9.76
N GLU A 107 6.05 -1.08 9.36
CA GLU A 107 6.34 -0.44 8.07
C GLU A 107 6.02 -1.30 6.85
N PHE A 108 5.93 -2.62 7.02
CA PHE A 108 5.60 -3.58 5.95
C PHE A 108 4.12 -3.97 5.92
N LYS A 109 3.31 -3.49 6.86
CA LYS A 109 1.89 -3.82 6.97
C LYS A 109 1.03 -2.88 6.13
N PRO A 110 -0.11 -3.37 5.61
CA PRO A 110 -1.17 -2.49 5.12
C PRO A 110 -1.66 -1.58 6.24
N VAL A 111 -2.04 -0.37 5.88
CA VAL A 111 -2.58 0.65 6.79
C VAL A 111 -3.93 1.12 6.32
N ILE A 112 -4.75 1.51 7.28
CA ILE A 112 -6.06 2.11 7.02
C ILE A 112 -6.18 3.47 7.69
N PHE A 113 -7.06 4.30 7.13
CA PHE A 113 -7.27 5.67 7.57
C PHE A 113 -8.76 5.98 7.66
N LYS A 114 -9.10 6.90 8.56
CA LYS A 114 -10.41 7.53 8.66
C LYS A 114 -10.17 9.02 8.84
N ASP A 115 -10.74 9.83 7.96
CA ASP A 115 -10.58 11.29 7.95
C ASP A 115 -9.10 11.72 8.01
N GLY A 116 -8.24 11.03 7.25
CA GLY A 116 -6.79 11.30 7.23
C GLY A 116 -5.99 10.70 8.38
N VAL A 117 -6.66 10.23 9.44
CA VAL A 117 -6.01 9.71 10.65
C VAL A 117 -5.84 8.21 10.54
N ARG A 118 -4.61 7.73 10.80
CA ARG A 118 -4.30 6.30 10.82
C ARG A 118 -5.12 5.57 11.88
N GLN A 119 -5.74 4.46 11.49
CA GLN A 119 -6.56 3.62 12.38
C GLN A 119 -5.86 2.28 12.67
N GLU A 120 -6.27 1.63 13.76
CA GLU A 120 -5.89 0.24 14.02
C GLU A 120 -6.51 -0.69 12.97
N PHE A 121 -5.70 -1.59 12.42
CA PHE A 121 -6.20 -2.55 11.46
C PHE A 121 -7.11 -3.58 12.16
N PRO A 122 -8.30 -3.92 11.62
CA PRO A 122 -9.19 -4.88 12.25
C PRO A 122 -8.49 -6.21 12.58
N PRO A 123 -8.70 -6.77 13.79
CA PRO A 123 -7.98 -7.95 14.23
C PRO A 123 -8.24 -9.16 13.33
N ALA A 124 -7.29 -10.07 13.26
CA ALA A 124 -7.46 -11.31 12.51
C ALA A 124 -8.61 -12.14 13.08
N THR A 125 -9.39 -12.80 12.22
CA THR A 125 -10.45 -13.73 12.65
C THR A 125 -9.94 -15.14 12.90
N ARG A 126 -8.64 -15.36 12.70
CA ARG A 126 -7.96 -16.65 12.88
C ARG A 126 -6.51 -16.43 13.31
N ARG A 127 -5.89 -17.45 13.90
CA ARG A 127 -4.47 -17.41 14.25
C ARG A 127 -3.61 -17.25 12.99
N LEU A 128 -2.78 -16.22 12.95
CA LEU A 128 -1.83 -15.98 11.88
C LEU A 128 -0.55 -16.78 12.11
N LYS A 129 0.05 -17.29 11.03
CA LYS A 129 1.41 -17.81 11.03
C LYS A 129 2.35 -16.71 10.52
N PRO A 130 3.57 -16.57 11.06
CA PRO A 130 4.53 -15.60 10.54
C PRO A 130 4.95 -15.97 9.10
N PRO A 131 5.32 -14.97 8.27
CA PRO A 131 6.05 -15.25 7.03
C PRO A 131 7.38 -15.95 7.35
N GLY A 132 7.91 -16.76 6.41
CA GLY A 132 9.07 -17.62 6.66
C GLY A 132 10.28 -16.91 7.30
N ARG A 133 10.62 -15.68 6.88
CA ARG A 133 11.73 -14.90 7.46
C ARG A 133 11.53 -14.54 8.94
N PHE A 134 10.28 -14.53 9.41
CA PHE A 134 9.92 -14.20 10.80
C PHE A 134 9.42 -15.41 11.60
N ALA A 135 9.59 -16.63 11.07
CA ALA A 135 9.30 -17.85 11.82
C ALA A 135 10.43 -18.09 12.85
N GLY A 136 10.06 -18.30 14.12
CA GLY A 136 11.02 -18.62 15.19
C GLY A 136 11.65 -17.44 15.94
N ARG A 137 11.12 -16.21 15.77
CA ARG A 137 11.43 -15.07 16.64
C ARG A 137 10.34 -14.83 17.67
#